data_AF-A0A8S4C4P4-F1
#
_entry.id   AF-A0A8S4C4P4-F1
#
_cell.length_a   1.000
_cell.length_b   1.000
_cell.length_c   1.000
_cell.angle_alpha   90.00
_cell.angle_beta   90.00
_cell.angle_gamma   90.00
#
_symmetry.space_group_name_H-M   'P 1'
#
loop_
_entity.id
_entity.type
_entity.pdbx_description
1 polymer ?
#
loop_
_entity_poly.entity_id
_entity_poly.type
_entity_poly.pdbx_seq_one_letter_code
_entity_poly.pdbx_strand_id
1 'polypeptide(L)' 'VYLTLTSLNGKNGFAIDGINLDDRAGYSAASAGDINGDGKDDLIIGAPNAGSENRGQVYVMMVKLVLPHLYCYLV' A
#
# COMPACT_ATOMS: atom_id res chain seq x y z
N VAL A 1 2.08 8.51 -2.58
CA VAL A 1 0.73 9.07 -2.84
C VAL A 1 0.02 9.17 -1.51
N TYR A 2 -0.40 10.36 -1.09
CA TYR A 2 -1.23 10.52 0.12
C TYR A 2 -2.68 10.57 -0.31
N LEU A 3 -3.44 9.53 0.01
CA LEU A 3 -4.87 9.46 -0.24
C LEU A 3 -5.59 9.47 1.10
N THR A 4 -6.59 10.32 1.27
CA THR A 4 -7.42 10.29 2.47
C THR A 4 -8.40 9.13 2.38
N LEU A 5 -8.43 8.26 3.39
CA LEU A 5 -9.34 7.11 3.42
C LEU A 5 -10.81 7.54 3.29
N THR A 6 -11.16 8.74 3.73
CA THR A 6 -12.50 9.32 3.61
C THR A 6 -12.89 9.69 2.17
N SER A 7 -11.91 9.85 1.28
CA SER A 7 -12.18 10.09 -0.14
C SER A 7 -12.50 8.79 -0.90
N LEU A 8 -12.11 7.62 -0.37
CA LEU A 8 -12.41 6.32 -0.97
C LEU A 8 -13.87 5.94 -0.71
N ASN A 9 -14.67 5.89 -1.78
CA ASN A 9 -16.12 5.67 -1.70
C ASN A 9 -16.60 4.42 -2.45
N GLY A 10 -15.68 3.53 -2.82
CA GLY A 10 -15.97 2.32 -3.60
C GLY A 10 -16.19 2.57 -5.10
N LYS A 11 -16.22 3.82 -5.55
CA LYS A 11 -16.19 4.20 -6.98
C LYS A 11 -14.86 4.78 -7.43
N ASN A 12 -13.96 5.04 -6.49
CA ASN A 12 -12.60 5.51 -6.73
C ASN A 12 -11.59 4.64 -5.97
N GLY A 13 -10.32 4.85 -6.29
CA GLY A 13 -9.20 4.06 -5.82
C GLY A 13 -7.88 4.73 -6.14
N PHE A 14 -6.83 3.96 -5.94
CA PHE A 14 -5.49 4.28 -6.43
C PHE A 14 -4.95 3.06 -7.17
N ALA A 15 -4.03 3.30 -8.10
CA ALA A 15 -3.26 2.25 -8.76
C ALA A 15 -1.84 2.23 -8.20
N ILE A 16 -1.24 1.06 -8.20
CA ILE A 16 0.20 0.88 -7.94
C ILE A 16 0.77 0.29 -9.22
N ASP A 17 1.68 1.02 -9.84
CA ASP A 17 2.40 0.52 -10.99
C ASP A 17 3.62 -0.28 -10.54
N GLY A 18 3.88 -1.39 -11.23
CA GLY A 18 5.13 -2.13 -11.08
C GLY A 18 6.32 -1.30 -11.55
N ILE A 19 7.52 -1.67 -11.09
CA ILE A 19 8.75 -0.94 -11.43
C ILE A 19 9.14 -1.16 -12.90
N ASN A 20 9.19 -2.43 -13.35
CA ASN A 20 9.54 -2.77 -14.73
C ASN A 20 8.41 -3.49 -15.45
N LEU A 21 8.48 -3.45 -16.78
CA LEU A 21 7.67 -4.31 -17.63
C LEU A 21 7.94 -5.79 -17.27
N ASP A 22 6.90 -6.61 -17.33
CA ASP A 22 6.95 -8.06 -17.09
C ASP A 22 7.32 -8.53 -15.68
N ASP A 23 7.54 -7.63 -14.71
CA ASP A 23 7.75 -7.98 -13.29
C ASP A 23 6.55 -8.74 -12.69
N ARG A 24 5.37 -8.62 -13.34
CA ARG A 24 4.08 -9.16 -12.86
C ARG A 24 3.76 -8.68 -11.44
N ALA A 25 4.07 -7.42 -11.13
CA ALA A 25 3.63 -6.81 -9.88
C ALA A 25 2.10 -6.88 -9.76
N GLY A 26 1.61 -7.32 -8.59
CA GLY A 26 0.18 -7.56 -8.38
C GLY A 26 -0.27 -8.98 -8.68
N TYR A 27 0.65 -9.91 -9.01
CA TYR A 27 0.30 -11.31 -9.28
C TYR A 27 -0.36 -12.01 -8.08
N SER A 28 0.07 -11.67 -6.87
CA SER A 28 -0.55 -12.12 -5.62
C SER A 28 -0.58 -10.98 -4.60
N ALA A 29 -1.56 -11.02 -3.70
CA ALA A 29 -1.67 -10.07 -2.60
C ALA A 29 -2.22 -10.77 -1.35
N ALA A 30 -1.79 -10.32 -0.18
CA ALA A 30 -2.28 -10.81 1.11
C ALA A 30 -2.20 -9.71 2.19
N SER A 31 -3.03 -9.83 3.23
CA SER A 31 -2.86 -9.00 4.43
C SER A 31 -1.51 -9.30 5.06
N ALA A 32 -0.79 -8.24 5.42
CA ALA A 32 0.50 -8.31 6.09
C ALA A 32 0.38 -8.18 7.62
N GLY A 33 -0.83 -7.88 8.12
CA GLY A 33 -1.04 -7.38 9.48
C GLY A 33 -0.49 -5.95 9.64
N ASP A 34 -0.61 -5.38 10.83
CA ASP A 34 -0.06 -4.06 11.16
C ASP A 34 1.45 -4.14 11.44
N ILE A 35 2.29 -3.89 10.42
CA ILE A 35 3.75 -4.02 10.53
C ILE A 35 4.35 -2.84 11.31
N ASN A 36 3.72 -1.66 11.28
CA ASN A 36 4.26 -0.45 11.91
C ASN A 36 3.63 -0.06 13.24
N GLY A 37 2.62 -0.78 13.69
CA GLY A 37 1.96 -0.58 14.98
C GLY A 37 1.01 0.62 14.99
N ASP A 38 0.44 1.03 13.86
CA ASP A 38 -0.50 2.16 13.79
C ASP A 38 -1.99 1.77 13.88
N GLY A 39 -2.26 0.50 14.11
CA GLY A 39 -3.57 -0.08 14.31
C GLY A 39 -4.31 -0.39 13.01
N LYS A 40 -3.65 -0.36 11.85
CA LYS A 40 -4.20 -0.72 10.55
C LYS A 40 -3.40 -1.85 9.91
N ASP A 41 -4.10 -2.84 9.37
CA ASP A 41 -3.46 -3.91 8.62
C ASP A 41 -2.83 -3.36 7.32
N ASP A 42 -1.58 -3.71 7.10
CA ASP A 42 -0.80 -3.43 5.90
C ASP A 42 -1.02 -4.51 4.82
N LEU A 43 -0.49 -4.27 3.63
CA LEU A 43 -0.65 -5.17 2.48
C LEU A 43 0.71 -5.61 1.93
N ILE A 44 0.85 -6.90 1.62
CA ILE A 44 1.96 -7.42 0.81
C ILE A 44 1.49 -7.74 -0.61
N ILE A 45 2.34 -7.43 -1.59
CA ILE A 45 2.08 -7.67 -3.02
C ILE A 45 3.28 -8.38 -3.64
N GLY A 46 3.03 -9.49 -4.32
CA GLY A 46 4.05 -10.28 -5.02
C GLY A 46 4.28 -9.83 -6.46
N ALA A 47 5.54 -9.89 -6.88
CA ALA A 47 5.98 -9.71 -8.26
C ALA A 47 6.96 -10.85 -8.62
N PRO A 48 6.45 -12.02 -9.04
CA PRO A 48 7.25 -13.24 -9.17
C PRO A 48 8.34 -13.15 -10.24
N ASN A 49 8.20 -12.25 -11.21
CA ASN A 49 9.16 -12.09 -12.30
C ASN A 49 10.14 -10.93 -12.06
N ALA A 50 10.00 -10.21 -10.95
CA ALA A 50 10.89 -9.11 -10.63
C ALA A 50 12.27 -9.59 -10.16
N GLY A 51 13.27 -8.71 -10.27
CA GLY A 51 14.66 -8.98 -9.86
C GLY A 51 15.46 -9.80 -10.88
N SER A 52 16.75 -10.00 -10.58
CA SER A 52 17.66 -10.73 -11.47
C SER A 52 17.20 -12.19 -11.61
N GLU A 53 17.11 -12.70 -12.83
CA GLU A 53 16.74 -14.10 -13.12
C GLU A 53 15.36 -14.52 -12.56
N ASN A 54 14.39 -13.59 -12.49
CA ASN A 54 13.04 -13.87 -11.97
C ASN A 54 13.02 -14.45 -10.54
N ARG A 55 13.93 -14.00 -9.67
CA ARG A 55 13.97 -14.46 -8.26
C ARG A 55 12.77 -13.98 -7.45
N GLY A 56 12.01 -13.03 -7.99
CA GLY A 56 10.83 -12.44 -7.37
C GLY A 56 11.19 -11.29 -6.43
N GLN A 57 10.24 -10.36 -6.31
CA GLN A 57 10.27 -9.31 -5.30
C GLN A 57 8.91 -9.18 -4.62
N VAL A 58 8.90 -8.54 -3.46
CA VAL A 58 7.70 -8.25 -2.68
C VAL A 58 7.65 -6.76 -2.40
N TYR A 59 6.49 -6.16 -2.63
CA TYR A 59 6.18 -4.80 -2.21
C TYR A 59 5.40 -4.86 -0.89
N VAL A 60 5.81 -4.05 0.08
CA VAL A 60 5.06 -3.83 1.32
C VAL A 60 4.42 -2.46 1.22
N MET A 61 3.09 -2.43 1.23
CA MET A 61 2.33 -1.20 1.33
C MET A 61 1.90 -1.01 2.76
N MET A 62 2.40 0.07 3.36
CA MET A 62 1.99 0.49 4.69
C MET A 62 0.72 1.34 4.58
N VAL A 63 -0.34 0.91 5.21
CA VAL A 63 -1.57 1.70 5.35
C VAL A 63 -1.36 2.65 6.52
N LYS A 64 -1.80 3.90 6.37
CA LYS A 64 -1.72 4.88 7.45
C LYS A 64 -3.03 5.62 7.63
N LEU A 65 -3.51 5.69 8.87
CA LEU A 65 -4.52 6.66 9.25
C LEU A 65 -3.85 7.99 9.56
N VAL A 66 -3.98 8.96 8.66
CA VAL A 66 -3.67 10.36 8.99
C VAL A 66 -4.95 10.98 9.53
N LEU A 67 -5.04 11.14 10.85
CA LEU A 67 -6.08 11.98 11.43
C LEU A 67 -5.85 13.40 10.92
N PRO A 68 -6.87 14.08 10.35
CA PRO A 68 -6.75 15.51 10.13
C PRO A 68 -6.43 16.13 11.48
N HIS A 69 -5.31 16.84 11.57
CA HIS A 69 -4.87 17.49 12.79
C HIS A 69 -6.03 18.29 13.40
N LEU A 70 -6.63 17.78 14.48
CA LEU A 70 -7.54 18.51 15.36
C LEU A 70 -6.75 19.52 16.25
N TYR A 71 -5.67 20.10 15.70
CA TYR A 71 -4.82 21.09 16.37
C TYR A 71 -5.28 22.54 16.14
N CYS A 72 -6.53 22.77 15.76
CA CYS A 72 -7.13 24.12 15.81
C CYS A 72 -8.18 24.28 16.92
N TYR A 73 -8.29 23.34 17.88
CA TYR A 73 -9.17 23.50 19.06
C TYR A 73 -8.42 23.73 20.39
N LEU A 74 -7.12 24.02 20.35
CA LEU A 74 -6.34 24.39 21.54
C LEU A 74 -5.19 25.36 21.19
N VAL A 75 -5.50 26.53 20.61
CA VAL A 75 -4.98 27.86 21.01
C VAL A 75 -5.97 28.93 20.56
#